data_AF-A0A7W1ZJI7-F1
#
_entry.id   AF-A0A7W1ZJI7-F1
#
_cell.length_a   1.000
_cell.length_b   1.000
_cell.length_c   1.000
_cell.angle_alpha   90.00
_cell.angle_beta   90.00
_cell.angle_gamma   90.00
#
_symmetry.space_group_name_H-M   'P 1'
#
loop_
_entity.id
_entity.type
_entity.pdbx_description
1 polymer ?
#
loop_
_entity_poly.entity_id
_entity_poly.type
_entity_poly.pdbx_seq_one_letter_code
_entity_poly.pdbx_strand_id
1 'polypeptide(L)'
;MKNLIALFVIFAVSVAVFGQTKDVMTIKIYLSDGNDNPNFENCGKVRHVMRTIPKTKAVAKAALDELVKGATEAEKAQNLTSIFSVETKSIIKNVNIKKDAAYVNLDDWVIENLGTATTSCGAFTFITPIEKTLMQFSTVKRVFFAIEGKPKDFYEWMQVGECPKELKNCDGRNFKK
;
A
#
# COMPACT_ATOMS: atom_id res chain seq x y z
N MET A 1 -43.08 32.03 55.99
CA MET A 1 -43.61 31.36 54.77
C MET A 1 -42.79 31.92 53.61
N LYS A 2 -41.71 31.23 53.17
CA LYS A 2 -41.70 30.31 52.01
C LYS A 2 -42.29 31.02 50.77
N ASN A 3 -41.60 31.30 49.65
CA ASN A 3 -40.47 30.63 49.04
C ASN A 3 -39.69 31.53 48.07
N LEU A 4 -38.42 31.17 47.95
CA LEU A 4 -37.36 31.59 47.03
C LEU A 4 -37.80 31.60 45.55
N ILE A 5 -37.56 32.71 44.85
CA ILE A 5 -37.55 32.75 43.38
C ILE A 5 -36.14 32.35 42.93
N ALA A 6 -35.97 31.11 42.49
CA ALA A 6 -34.72 30.63 41.91
C ALA A 6 -34.61 31.11 40.45
N LEU A 7 -33.73 32.10 40.23
CA LEU A 7 -33.36 32.57 38.90
C LEU A 7 -32.44 31.51 38.25
N PHE A 8 -32.98 30.65 37.40
CA PHE A 8 -32.18 29.73 36.60
C PHE A 8 -31.51 30.50 35.45
N VAL A 9 -30.24 30.87 35.65
CA VAL A 9 -29.38 31.37 34.57
C VAL A 9 -29.01 30.18 33.70
N ILE A 10 -29.66 30.05 32.54
CA ILE A 10 -29.32 29.05 31.53
C ILE A 10 -28.00 29.50 30.88
N PHE A 11 -26.89 28.93 31.33
CA PHE A 11 -25.59 29.08 30.68
C PHE A 11 -25.64 28.27 29.38
N ALA A 12 -25.92 28.92 28.26
CA ALA A 12 -25.79 28.34 26.94
C ALA A 12 -24.29 28.11 26.66
N VAL A 13 -23.76 26.97 27.07
CA VAL A 13 -22.43 26.52 26.66
C VAL A 13 -22.54 26.16 25.18
N SER A 14 -22.20 27.12 24.31
CA SER A 14 -21.88 26.82 22.92
C SER A 14 -20.68 25.88 22.92
N VAL A 15 -20.94 24.58 22.80
CA VAL A 15 -19.89 23.61 22.49
C VAL A 15 -19.51 23.88 21.05
N ALA A 16 -18.50 24.73 20.85
CA ALA A 16 -17.84 24.86 19.57
C ALA A 16 -17.27 23.47 19.23
N VAL A 17 -17.92 22.78 18.29
CA VAL A 17 -17.41 21.55 17.71
C VAL A 17 -16.19 21.93 16.88
N PHE A 18 -15.01 21.93 17.52
CA PHE A 18 -13.74 22.03 16.82
C PHE A 18 -13.56 20.77 15.97
N GLY A 19 -14.01 20.84 14.71
CA GLY A 19 -13.65 19.86 13.70
C GLY A 19 -12.14 19.90 13.52
N GLN A 20 -11.43 18.96 14.14
CA GLN A 20 -10.01 18.75 13.88
C GLN A 20 -9.88 18.27 12.43
N THR A 21 -9.56 19.19 11.52
CA THR A 21 -9.16 18.84 10.16
C THR A 21 -7.89 18.01 10.29
N LYS A 22 -7.97 16.70 10.04
CA LYS A 22 -6.76 15.85 10.03
C LYS A 22 -5.82 16.37 8.96
N ASP A 23 -4.60 16.71 9.33
CA ASP A 23 -3.53 17.02 8.39
C ASP A 23 -3.42 15.89 7.36
N VAL A 24 -3.44 16.27 6.08
CA VAL A 24 -3.31 15.35 4.95
C VAL A 24 -1.97 15.55 4.24
N MET A 25 -1.58 14.55 3.47
CA MET A 25 -0.45 14.61 2.54
C MET A 25 -0.82 13.89 1.24
N THR A 26 -0.12 14.21 0.17
CA THR A 26 -0.28 13.55 -1.13
C THR A 26 0.85 12.55 -1.36
N ILE A 27 0.50 11.36 -1.86
CA ILE A 27 1.43 10.31 -2.24
C ILE A 27 1.17 9.89 -3.70
N LYS A 28 2.17 9.30 -4.35
CA LYS A 28 1.96 8.58 -5.62
C LYS A 28 1.70 7.12 -5.34
N ILE A 29 0.78 6.51 -6.07
CA ILE A 29 0.71 5.06 -6.27
C ILE A 29 0.81 4.78 -7.76
N TYR A 30 1.32 3.60 -8.13
CA TYR A 30 1.49 3.23 -9.52
C TYR A 30 0.52 2.11 -9.87
N LEU A 31 -0.33 2.31 -10.88
CA LEU A 31 -1.32 1.35 -11.35
C LEU A 31 -0.94 0.87 -12.75
N SER A 32 -1.38 -0.33 -13.12
CA SER A 32 -1.17 -0.87 -14.48
C SER A 32 -1.81 0.07 -15.50
N ASP A 33 -1.06 0.40 -16.54
CA ASP A 33 -1.47 1.37 -17.56
C ASP A 33 -1.76 0.66 -18.88
N GLY A 34 -3.05 0.66 -19.27
CA GLY A 34 -3.50 0.14 -20.55
C GLY A 34 -3.33 1.15 -21.69
N ASN A 35 -3.03 2.41 -21.41
CA ASN A 35 -2.84 3.43 -22.45
C ASN A 35 -1.55 3.13 -23.23
N ASP A 36 -1.59 3.19 -24.56
CA ASP A 36 -0.47 2.85 -25.45
C ASP A 36 0.19 1.50 -25.11
N ASN A 37 -0.63 0.51 -24.73
CA ASN A 37 -0.22 -0.85 -24.38
C ASN A 37 -1.20 -1.86 -25.02
N PRO A 38 -1.23 -1.93 -26.36
CA PRO A 38 -2.16 -2.81 -27.07
C PRO A 38 -1.97 -4.25 -26.60
N ASN A 39 -3.08 -4.96 -26.40
CA ASN A 39 -3.10 -6.35 -25.94
C ASN A 39 -2.33 -6.61 -24.62
N PHE A 40 -2.03 -5.58 -23.83
CA PHE A 40 -1.21 -5.68 -22.61
C PHE A 40 0.16 -6.33 -22.83
N GLU A 41 0.80 -6.09 -23.97
CA GLU A 41 2.12 -6.68 -24.29
C GLU A 41 3.21 -6.31 -23.27
N ASN A 42 3.16 -5.09 -22.70
CA ASN A 42 4.03 -4.68 -21.60
C ASN A 42 3.30 -4.79 -20.26
N CYS A 43 3.38 -5.97 -19.64
CA CYS A 43 2.72 -6.27 -18.36
C CYS A 43 3.29 -5.49 -17.16
N GLY A 44 4.47 -4.88 -17.29
CA GLY A 44 5.07 -4.00 -16.29
C GLY A 44 4.78 -2.51 -16.52
N LYS A 45 3.99 -2.15 -17.54
CA LYS A 45 3.68 -0.75 -17.82
C LYS A 45 2.76 -0.21 -16.72
N VAL A 46 3.23 0.83 -16.04
CA VAL A 46 2.47 1.50 -14.97
C VAL A 46 2.50 3.00 -15.12
N ARG A 47 1.45 3.66 -14.63
CA ARG A 47 1.33 5.11 -14.53
C ARG A 47 0.99 5.50 -13.10
N HIS A 48 1.55 6.61 -12.63
CA HIS A 48 1.24 7.09 -11.29
C HIS A 48 -0.09 7.84 -11.23
N VAL A 49 -0.77 7.72 -10.10
CA VAL A 49 -1.87 8.60 -9.69
C VAL A 49 -1.60 9.14 -8.29
N MET A 50 -2.19 10.29 -7.99
CA MET A 50 -2.03 10.94 -6.69
C MET A 50 -3.15 10.48 -5.74
N ARG A 51 -2.80 10.11 -4.51
CA ARG A 51 -3.75 9.85 -3.42
C ARG A 51 -3.51 10.82 -2.27
N THR A 52 -4.60 11.27 -1.66
CA THR A 52 -4.56 12.06 -0.43
C THR A 52 -4.78 11.13 0.74
N ILE A 53 -3.83 11.12 1.68
CA ILE A 53 -3.87 10.28 2.88
C ILE A 53 -3.67 11.13 4.13
N PRO A 54 -4.09 10.66 5.33
CA PRO A 54 -3.68 11.27 6.58
C PRO A 54 -2.15 11.32 6.69
N LYS A 55 -1.62 12.43 7.22
CA LYS A 55 -0.18 12.61 7.43
C LYS A 55 0.36 11.51 8.36
N THR A 56 1.46 10.88 7.97
CA THR A 56 2.07 9.78 8.72
C THR A 56 3.59 9.79 8.59
N LYS A 57 4.29 9.22 9.58
CA LYS A 57 5.73 8.94 9.48
C LYS A 57 6.01 7.67 8.67
N ALA A 58 5.05 6.74 8.58
CA ALA A 58 5.17 5.48 7.87
C ALA A 58 4.72 5.60 6.41
N VAL A 59 5.25 6.59 5.68
CA VAL A 59 4.76 6.97 4.34
C VAL A 59 4.88 5.81 3.34
N ALA A 60 5.96 5.04 3.37
CA ALA A 60 6.15 3.89 2.48
C ALA A 60 5.08 2.81 2.65
N LYS A 61 4.76 2.44 3.91
CA LYS A 61 3.68 1.49 4.18
C LYS A 61 2.33 2.06 3.77
N ALA A 62 2.05 3.31 4.13
CA ALA A 62 0.78 3.94 3.77
C ALA A 62 0.56 4.03 2.25
N ALA A 63 1.62 4.24 1.47
CA ALA A 63 1.53 4.22 0.02
C ALA A 63 1.18 2.84 -0.55
N LEU A 64 1.77 1.77 0.01
CA LEU A 64 1.37 0.41 -0.37
C LEU A 64 -0.04 0.07 0.10
N ASP A 65 -0.44 0.49 1.31
CA ASP A 65 -1.79 0.27 1.83
C ASP A 65 -2.85 0.94 0.93
N GLU A 66 -2.56 2.10 0.31
CA GLU A 66 -3.44 2.67 -0.71
C GLU A 66 -3.39 1.93 -2.05
N LEU A 67 -2.21 1.48 -2.48
CA LEU A 67 -2.03 0.72 -3.72
C LEU A 67 -2.85 -0.59 -3.69
N VAL A 68 -2.76 -1.35 -2.60
CA VAL A 68 -3.40 -2.67 -2.49
C VAL A 68 -4.90 -2.60 -2.24
N LYS A 69 -5.52 -1.42 -2.24
CA LYS A 69 -6.98 -1.26 -2.34
C LYS A 69 -7.48 -1.35 -3.79
N GLY A 70 -6.58 -1.31 -4.77
CA GLY A 70 -6.91 -1.35 -6.18
C GLY A 70 -7.21 0.01 -6.81
N ALA A 71 -7.54 -0.02 -8.10
CA ALA A 71 -7.93 1.15 -8.88
C ALA A 71 -9.37 1.56 -8.56
N THR A 72 -9.64 2.87 -8.47
CA THR A 72 -11.00 3.41 -8.35
C THR A 72 -11.69 3.44 -9.71
N GLU A 73 -13.02 3.60 -9.71
CA GLU A 73 -13.80 3.74 -10.95
C GLU A 73 -13.32 4.93 -11.82
N ALA A 74 -12.92 6.04 -11.19
CA ALA A 74 -12.38 7.20 -11.90
C ALA A 74 -11.01 6.93 -12.57
N GLU A 75 -10.23 5.98 -12.03
CA GLU A 75 -8.95 5.55 -12.60
C GLU A 75 -9.14 4.52 -13.70
N LYS A 76 -10.08 3.58 -13.50
CA LYS A 76 -10.51 2.64 -14.54
C LYS A 76 -11.05 3.35 -15.77
N ALA A 77 -11.80 4.44 -15.58
CA ALA A 77 -12.24 5.31 -16.66
C ALA A 77 -11.09 5.97 -17.45
N GLN A 78 -9.88 6.00 -16.90
CA GLN A 78 -8.64 6.44 -17.57
C GLN A 78 -7.77 5.27 -18.05
N ASN A 79 -8.36 4.08 -18.20
CA ASN A 79 -7.70 2.85 -18.62
C ASN A 79 -6.55 2.42 -17.69
N LEU A 80 -6.69 2.73 -16.38
CA LEU A 80 -5.81 2.19 -15.34
C LEU A 80 -6.47 1.00 -14.65
N THR A 81 -5.70 -0.05 -14.47
CA THR A 81 -6.16 -1.27 -13.81
C THR A 81 -5.26 -1.64 -12.65
N SER A 82 -5.73 -2.57 -11.82
CA SER A 82 -4.93 -3.13 -10.73
C SER A 82 -5.26 -4.60 -10.59
N ILE A 83 -4.24 -5.41 -10.30
CA ILE A 83 -4.45 -6.79 -9.82
C ILE A 83 -5.01 -6.79 -8.38
N PHE A 84 -4.83 -5.69 -7.65
CA PHE A 84 -5.34 -5.49 -6.31
C PHE A 84 -6.79 -5.01 -6.33
N SER A 85 -7.49 -5.29 -5.24
CA SER A 85 -8.89 -4.93 -5.01
C SER A 85 -9.12 -4.56 -3.54
N VAL A 86 -10.37 -4.29 -3.16
CA VAL A 86 -10.74 -4.08 -1.76
C VAL A 86 -10.43 -5.30 -0.88
N GLU A 87 -10.36 -6.50 -1.46
CA GLU A 87 -10.05 -7.75 -0.74
C GLU A 87 -8.58 -7.79 -0.33
N THR A 88 -7.69 -7.18 -1.12
CA THR A 88 -6.26 -7.12 -0.83
C THR A 88 -5.87 -5.99 0.12
N LYS A 89 -6.82 -5.20 0.65
CA LYS A 89 -6.52 -4.00 1.46
C LYS A 89 -5.65 -4.25 2.70
N SER A 90 -5.57 -5.50 3.17
CA SER A 90 -4.84 -5.90 4.38
C SER A 90 -3.59 -6.75 4.10
N ILE A 91 -3.21 -6.99 2.83
CA ILE A 91 -2.11 -7.91 2.52
C ILE A 91 -0.73 -7.39 2.93
N ILE A 92 -0.58 -6.08 3.17
CA ILE A 92 0.69 -5.49 3.60
C ILE A 92 0.78 -5.53 5.13
N LYS A 93 1.45 -6.55 5.68
CA LYS A 93 1.69 -6.65 7.13
C LYS A 93 2.66 -5.57 7.59
N ASN A 94 3.77 -5.39 6.87
CA ASN A 94 4.81 -4.42 7.24
C ASN A 94 5.67 -4.00 6.04
N VAL A 95 6.28 -2.81 6.14
CA VAL A 95 7.33 -2.34 5.24
C VAL A 95 8.46 -1.76 6.07
N ASN A 96 9.63 -2.38 6.00
CA ASN A 96 10.84 -1.88 6.63
C ASN A 96 11.76 -1.23 5.59
N ILE A 97 12.27 -0.04 5.90
CA ILE A 97 13.31 0.60 5.07
C ILE A 97 14.64 0.49 5.81
N LYS A 98 15.63 -0.13 5.19
CA LYS A 98 16.97 -0.28 5.77
C LYS A 98 18.02 -0.11 4.69
N LYS A 99 18.98 0.78 4.95
CA LYS A 99 19.96 1.26 3.97
C LYS A 99 19.25 1.86 2.75
N ASP A 100 19.27 1.15 1.63
CA ASP A 100 18.71 1.54 0.35
C ASP A 100 17.63 0.57 -0.16
N ALA A 101 17.11 -0.28 0.72
CA ALA A 101 16.16 -1.32 0.37
C ALA A 101 14.88 -1.22 1.21
N ALA A 102 13.75 -1.50 0.56
CA ALA A 102 12.46 -1.75 1.20
C ALA A 102 12.23 -3.26 1.32
N TYR A 103 11.79 -3.71 2.50
CA TYR A 103 11.47 -5.10 2.80
C TYR A 103 9.97 -5.18 3.08
N VAL A 104 9.23 -5.70 2.10
CA VAL A 104 7.77 -5.82 2.12
C VAL A 104 7.41 -7.19 2.67
N ASN A 105 6.67 -7.20 3.78
CA ASN A 105 6.12 -8.41 4.36
C ASN A 105 4.64 -8.53 4.01
N LEU A 106 4.29 -9.58 3.28
CA LEU A 106 2.95 -9.90 2.83
C LEU A 106 2.29 -10.90 3.79
N ASP A 107 0.96 -10.81 3.82
CA ASP A 107 0.09 -11.78 4.47
C ASP A 107 -0.05 -13.05 3.62
N ASP A 108 -0.08 -14.22 4.23
CA ASP A 108 -0.19 -15.51 3.52
C ASP A 108 -1.49 -15.69 2.73
N TRP A 109 -2.52 -14.88 3.01
CA TRP A 109 -3.74 -14.79 2.21
C TRP A 109 -3.49 -14.72 0.69
N VAL A 110 -2.39 -14.08 0.26
CA VAL A 110 -2.03 -13.96 -1.17
C VAL A 110 -1.80 -15.29 -1.87
N ILE A 111 -1.36 -16.33 -1.13
CA ILE A 111 -1.04 -17.65 -1.71
C ILE A 111 -2.30 -18.31 -2.24
N GLU A 112 -3.37 -18.31 -1.44
CA GLU A 112 -4.61 -19.00 -1.76
C GLU A 112 -5.54 -18.16 -2.64
N ASN A 113 -5.47 -16.83 -2.53
CA ASN A 113 -6.48 -15.94 -3.11
C ASN A 113 -5.98 -15.10 -4.28
N LEU A 114 -4.66 -15.04 -4.53
CA LEU A 114 -4.08 -14.22 -5.58
C LEU A 114 -3.24 -15.02 -6.58
N GLY A 115 -3.71 -16.21 -6.96
CA GLY A 115 -3.04 -17.07 -7.94
C GLY A 115 -2.83 -16.44 -9.32
N THR A 116 -3.58 -15.39 -9.68
CA THR A 116 -3.34 -14.63 -10.90
C THR A 116 -1.96 -13.96 -10.92
N ALA A 117 -1.40 -13.62 -9.76
CA ALA A 117 -0.08 -13.00 -9.63
C ALA A 117 1.08 -13.93 -10.04
N THR A 118 0.86 -15.25 -10.11
CA THR A 118 1.90 -16.23 -10.46
C THR A 118 1.87 -16.60 -11.94
N THR A 119 1.05 -15.94 -12.76
CA THR A 119 1.07 -16.08 -14.22
C THR A 119 2.19 -15.21 -14.82
N SER A 120 2.61 -15.50 -16.06
CA SER A 120 3.69 -14.77 -16.75
C SER A 120 3.51 -13.23 -16.66
N CYS A 121 2.33 -12.72 -17.02
CA CYS A 121 2.02 -11.29 -16.91
C CYS A 121 1.55 -10.88 -15.52
N GLY A 122 0.90 -11.77 -14.78
CA GLY A 122 0.48 -11.55 -13.41
C GLY A 122 1.63 -11.13 -12.50
N ALA A 123 2.81 -11.73 -12.69
CA ALA A 123 3.97 -11.42 -11.87
C ALA A 123 4.41 -9.96 -12.04
N PHE A 124 4.40 -9.46 -13.28
CA PHE A 124 4.73 -8.06 -13.55
C PHE A 124 3.65 -7.10 -13.06
N THR A 125 2.37 -7.45 -13.19
CA THR A 125 1.26 -6.61 -12.71
C THR A 125 1.13 -6.61 -11.19
N PHE A 126 1.73 -7.58 -10.49
CA PHE A 126 1.86 -7.58 -9.04
C PHE A 126 3.10 -6.81 -8.56
N ILE A 127 4.30 -7.18 -9.06
CA ILE A 127 5.58 -6.65 -8.57
C ILE A 127 5.78 -5.19 -8.96
N THR A 128 5.56 -4.84 -10.23
CA THR A 128 5.95 -3.52 -10.76
C THR A 128 5.22 -2.36 -10.07
N PRO A 129 3.89 -2.42 -9.83
CA PRO A 129 3.19 -1.41 -9.03
C PRO A 129 3.79 -1.19 -7.64
N ILE A 130 4.14 -2.27 -6.93
CA ILE A 130 4.72 -2.21 -5.58
C ILE A 130 6.10 -1.56 -5.64
N GLU A 131 6.96 -2.03 -6.55
CA GLU A 131 8.31 -1.50 -6.71
C GLU A 131 8.32 -0.03 -7.06
N LYS A 132 7.55 0.39 -8.07
CA LYS A 132 7.48 1.79 -8.49
C LYS A 132 6.89 2.69 -7.40
N THR A 133 5.92 2.19 -6.65
CA THR A 133 5.36 2.92 -5.50
C THR A 133 6.41 3.10 -4.39
N LEU A 134 7.28 2.13 -4.13
CA LEU A 134 8.32 2.30 -3.10
C LEU A 134 9.53 3.10 -3.59
N MET A 135 9.95 2.87 -4.84
CA MET A 135 11.11 3.54 -5.44
C MET A 135 10.85 5.00 -5.81
N GLN A 136 9.62 5.50 -5.65
CA GLN A 136 9.35 6.94 -5.68
C GLN A 136 10.15 7.69 -4.60
N PHE A 137 10.46 7.03 -3.48
CA PHE A 137 11.27 7.58 -2.41
C PHE A 137 12.74 7.41 -2.76
N SER A 138 13.49 8.51 -2.82
CA SER A 138 14.88 8.52 -3.29
C SER A 138 15.82 7.62 -2.48
N THR A 139 15.46 7.31 -1.23
CA THR A 139 16.17 6.39 -0.33
C THR A 139 15.95 4.91 -0.65
N VAL A 140 14.96 4.56 -1.47
CA VAL A 140 14.66 3.17 -1.85
C VAL A 140 15.17 2.92 -3.27
N LYS A 141 16.14 2.02 -3.39
CA LYS A 141 16.75 1.58 -4.66
C LYS A 141 16.37 0.16 -5.03
N ARG A 142 15.95 -0.64 -4.05
CA ARG A 142 15.61 -2.06 -4.21
C ARG A 142 14.42 -2.41 -3.34
N VAL A 143 13.64 -3.40 -3.77
CA VAL A 143 12.53 -3.95 -3.00
C VAL A 143 12.74 -5.46 -2.86
N PHE A 144 12.54 -5.96 -1.66
CA PHE A 144 12.56 -7.38 -1.35
C PHE A 144 11.24 -7.75 -0.71
N PHE A 145 10.82 -8.99 -0.93
CA PHE A 145 9.52 -9.49 -0.50
C PHE A 145 9.66 -10.71 0.39
N ALA A 146 8.68 -10.88 1.27
CA ALA A 146 8.48 -12.07 2.07
C ALA A 146 6.99 -12.28 2.28
N ILE A 147 6.60 -13.53 2.54
CA ILE A 147 5.28 -13.88 3.06
C ILE A 147 5.51 -14.38 4.50
N GLU A 148 4.77 -13.84 5.46
CA GLU A 148 4.96 -14.16 6.90
C GLU A 148 6.41 -14.03 7.39
N GLY A 149 7.15 -13.07 6.84
CA GLY A 149 8.55 -12.81 7.15
C GLY A 149 9.53 -13.86 6.59
N LYS A 150 9.06 -14.76 5.72
CA LYS A 150 9.87 -15.76 5.02
C LYS A 150 10.02 -15.36 3.55
N PRO A 151 11.23 -14.94 3.12
CA PRO A 151 11.48 -14.66 1.71
C PRO A 151 11.26 -15.89 0.85
N LYS A 152 11.73 -17.06 1.29
CA LYS A 152 11.57 -18.33 0.56
C LYS A 152 10.13 -18.52 0.05
N ASP A 153 9.14 -18.38 0.93
CA ASP A 153 7.73 -18.56 0.62
C ASP A 153 7.26 -17.61 -0.50
N PHE A 154 7.72 -16.35 -0.52
CA PHE A 154 7.41 -15.42 -1.62
C PHE A 154 8.03 -15.85 -2.95
N TYR A 155 9.33 -16.15 -2.99
CA TYR A 155 10.02 -16.43 -4.26
C TYR A 155 9.62 -17.80 -4.83
N GLU A 156 9.26 -18.76 -3.97
CA GLU A 156 8.62 -20.03 -4.38
C GLU A 156 7.21 -19.79 -4.94
N TRP A 157 6.38 -19.01 -4.25
CA TRP A 157 5.04 -18.64 -4.74
C TRP A 157 5.11 -17.94 -6.11
N MET A 158 6.07 -17.03 -6.28
CA MET A 158 6.31 -16.32 -7.54
C MET A 158 6.99 -17.16 -8.62
N GLN A 159 7.46 -18.37 -8.32
CA GLN A 159 8.13 -19.28 -9.27
C GLN A 159 9.40 -18.68 -9.92
N VAL A 160 10.07 -17.74 -9.23
CA VAL A 160 11.26 -17.02 -9.75
C VAL A 160 12.58 -17.51 -9.12
N GLY A 161 12.56 -18.63 -8.41
CA GLY A 161 13.74 -19.25 -7.80
C GLY A 161 13.96 -18.82 -6.34
N GLU A 162 15.21 -18.60 -5.94
CA GLU A 162 15.53 -18.17 -4.58
C GLU A 162 15.77 -16.66 -4.52
N CYS A 163 15.42 -16.06 -3.37
CA CYS A 163 15.85 -14.71 -3.04
C CYS A 163 17.40 -14.60 -3.09
N PRO A 164 17.99 -13.55 -3.70
CA PRO A 164 19.45 -13.40 -3.80
C PRO A 164 20.17 -13.32 -2.44
N LYS A 165 20.66 -14.47 -1.96
CA LYS A 165 21.27 -14.64 -0.63
C LYS A 165 22.59 -13.89 -0.50
N GLU A 166 23.29 -13.69 -1.60
CA GLU A 166 24.61 -13.04 -1.69
C GLU A 166 24.57 -11.62 -1.12
N LEU A 167 23.40 -10.98 -1.13
CA LEU A 167 23.20 -9.61 -0.67
C LEU A 167 22.76 -9.48 0.80
N LYS A 168 22.66 -10.59 1.56
CA LYS A 168 22.12 -10.63 2.94
C LYS A 168 20.72 -10.01 3.11
N ASN A 169 19.98 -9.83 2.02
CA ASN A 169 18.66 -9.20 2.02
C ASN A 169 17.54 -10.21 2.31
N CYS A 170 17.81 -11.49 2.12
CA CYS A 170 16.86 -12.60 2.28
C CYS A 170 16.78 -13.15 3.71
N ASP A 171 17.34 -12.42 4.67
CA ASP A 171 17.18 -12.75 6.08
C ASP A 171 15.79 -12.30 6.55
N GLY A 172 14.98 -13.24 7.03
CA GLY A 172 13.63 -12.97 7.53
C GLY A 172 13.56 -11.88 8.62
N ARG A 173 14.67 -11.63 9.33
CA ARG A 173 14.77 -10.52 10.30
C ARG A 173 14.60 -9.14 9.66
N ASN A 174 14.89 -8.97 8.38
CA ASN A 174 14.68 -7.70 7.70
C ASN A 174 13.19 -7.38 7.46
N PHE A 175 12.31 -8.38 7.55
CA PHE A 175 10.86 -8.27 7.27
C PHE A 175 10.02 -8.15 8.55
N LYS A 176 10.60 -8.50 9.70
CA LYS A 176 9.96 -8.39 11.01
C LYS A 176 10.07 -6.96 11.54
N LYS A 177 9.05 -6.52 12.27
CA LYS A 177 9.01 -5.20 12.91
C LYS A 177 9.95 -5.13 14.11
#